data_AF-A0A317Z7X9-F1
#
_entry.id   AF-A0A317Z7X9-F1
#
_cell.length_a   1.000
_cell.length_b   1.000
_cell.length_c   1.000
_cell.angle_alpha   90.00
_cell.angle_beta   90.00
_cell.angle_gamma   90.00
#
_symmetry.space_group_name_H-M   'P 1'
#
loop_
_entity.id
_entity.type
_entity.pdbx_description
1 polymer ?
#
loop_
_entity_poly.entity_id
_entity_poly.type
_entity_poly.pdbx_seq_one_letter_code
_entity_poly.pdbx_strand_id
1 'polypeptide(L)'
;MAKVILKIDGKNKTFVKDKLNLGAIKAQAEFEKQLQTGFGALGELQNLYRKHRTILTKIEKVENKLAESDSEEEIESLYSQLDDLEETDEYKAFLKKSEELSNQVEDEQYEDDFDMHDAFADLLVKVFDHQFTVDQVFDGLEIENTLADTYAKIFAGNDAGKPKRKATTTKRQTKS
;
A
#
# COMPACT_ATOMS: atom_id res chain seq x y z
N MET A 1 -0.02 15.40 -15.86
CA MET A 1 1.29 15.32 -16.51
C MET A 1 2.16 14.30 -15.78
N ALA A 2 2.56 13.24 -16.47
CA ALA A 2 3.50 12.25 -15.97
C ALA A 2 4.94 12.63 -16.36
N LYS A 3 5.92 12.35 -15.51
CA LYS A 3 7.33 12.68 -15.74
C LYS A 3 8.24 11.60 -15.19
N VAL A 4 9.18 11.13 -16.00
CA VAL A 4 10.23 10.18 -15.59
C VAL A 4 11.60 10.69 -16.03
N ILE A 5 12.63 10.38 -15.24
CA ILE A 5 14.04 10.67 -15.55
C ILE A 5 14.76 9.33 -15.58
N LEU A 6 15.43 9.02 -16.69
CA LEU A 6 16.20 7.79 -16.87
C LEU A 6 17.63 8.12 -17.26
N LYS A 7 18.59 7.38 -16.72
CA LYS A 7 19.99 7.43 -17.12
C LYS A 7 20.22 6.49 -18.31
N ILE A 8 20.40 7.06 -19.50
CA ILE A 8 20.62 6.31 -20.75
C ILE A 8 21.94 6.77 -21.37
N ASP A 9 22.83 5.82 -21.68
CA ASP A 9 24.18 6.09 -22.20
C ASP A 9 25.01 7.01 -21.27
N GLY A 10 24.82 6.86 -19.95
CA GLY A 10 25.50 7.69 -18.94
C GLY A 10 24.97 9.12 -18.79
N LYS A 11 23.84 9.48 -19.44
CA LYS A 11 23.23 10.80 -19.36
C LYS A 11 21.80 10.74 -18.86
N ASN A 12 21.42 11.69 -18.00
CA ASN A 12 20.05 11.81 -17.52
C ASN A 12 19.16 12.39 -18.64
N LYS A 13 18.20 11.58 -19.11
CA LYS A 13 17.18 11.97 -20.08
C LYS A 13 15.85 12.12 -19.35
N THR A 14 15.15 13.22 -19.60
CA THR A 14 13.84 13.51 -19.00
C THR A 14 12.75 13.28 -20.03
N PHE A 15 11.72 12.51 -19.65
CA PHE A 15 10.55 12.26 -20.48
C PHE A 15 9.31 12.82 -19.77
N VAL A 16 8.46 13.50 -20.53
CA VAL A 16 7.25 14.15 -20.02
C VAL A 16 6.06 13.78 -20.90
N LYS A 17 4.94 13.45 -20.27
CA LYS A 17 3.69 13.07 -20.94
C LYS A 17 2.52 13.85 -20.34
N ASP A 18 1.97 14.77 -21.14
CA ASP A 18 0.87 15.65 -20.68
C ASP A 18 -0.46 14.94 -20.58
N LYS A 19 -0.80 14.13 -21.59
CA LYS A 19 -2.06 13.40 -21.69
C LYS A 19 -1.78 11.94 -22.05
N LEU A 20 -2.34 11.03 -21.26
CA LEU A 20 -2.28 9.60 -21.54
C LEU A 20 -3.29 9.24 -22.63
N ASN A 21 -2.87 8.39 -23.56
CA ASN A 21 -3.79 7.76 -24.50
C ASN A 21 -4.62 6.67 -23.79
N LEU A 22 -5.68 6.19 -24.44
CA LEU A 22 -6.58 5.19 -23.82
C LEU A 22 -5.84 3.89 -23.42
N GLY A 23 -4.83 3.48 -24.18
CA GLY A 23 -4.02 2.30 -23.86
C GLY A 23 -3.19 2.50 -22.59
N ALA A 24 -2.54 3.66 -22.47
CA ALA A 24 -1.76 4.05 -21.30
C ALA A 24 -2.65 4.21 -20.05
N ILE A 25 -3.86 4.74 -20.19
CA ILE A 25 -4.83 4.83 -19.08
C ILE A 25 -5.24 3.43 -18.59
N LYS A 26 -5.51 2.50 -19.52
CA LYS A 26 -5.85 1.11 -19.16
C LYS A 26 -4.69 0.40 -18.48
N ALA A 27 -3.48 0.50 -19.04
CA ALA A 27 -2.29 -0.10 -18.47
C ALA A 27 -2.00 0.48 -17.07
N GLN A 28 -2.18 1.79 -16.88
CA GLN A 28 -2.05 2.42 -15.56
C GLN A 28 -3.07 1.86 -14.56
N ALA A 29 -4.34 1.73 -14.95
CA ALA A 29 -5.39 1.20 -14.09
C ALA A 29 -5.18 -0.29 -13.74
N GLU A 30 -4.68 -1.09 -14.69
CA GLU A 30 -4.30 -2.49 -14.46
C GLU A 30 -3.13 -2.59 -13.48
N PHE A 31 -2.11 -1.77 -13.65
CA PHE A 31 -0.97 -1.71 -12.73
C PHE A 31 -1.36 -1.17 -11.34
N GLU A 32 -2.25 -0.18 -11.25
CA GLU A 32 -2.80 0.29 -9.96
C GLU A 32 -3.58 -0.82 -9.26
N LYS A 33 -4.35 -1.61 -10.02
CA LYS A 33 -5.03 -2.78 -9.49
C LYS A 33 -4.02 -3.82 -9.02
N GLN A 34 -2.95 -4.09 -9.77
CA GLN A 34 -1.87 -4.98 -9.34
C GLN A 34 -1.17 -4.45 -8.09
N LEU A 35 -0.84 -3.17 -8.00
CA LEU A 35 -0.35 -2.55 -6.77
C LEU A 35 -1.32 -2.80 -5.61
N GLN A 36 -2.61 -2.55 -5.79
CA GLN A 36 -3.63 -2.79 -4.77
C GLN A 36 -3.82 -4.28 -4.43
N THR A 37 -3.54 -5.19 -5.36
CA THR A 37 -3.76 -6.64 -5.21
C THR A 37 -2.50 -7.35 -4.71
N GLY A 38 -1.30 -6.86 -4.99
CA GLY A 38 -0.05 -7.22 -4.31
C GLY A 38 0.02 -6.66 -2.89
N PHE A 39 -0.89 -5.73 -2.54
CA PHE A 39 -1.32 -5.49 -1.16
C PHE A 39 -2.43 -6.46 -0.71
N GLY A 40 -2.54 -7.66 -1.29
CA GLY A 40 -3.62 -8.62 -1.05
C GLY A 40 -3.55 -9.18 0.36
N ALA A 41 -2.58 -10.07 0.63
CA ALA A 41 -2.39 -10.61 1.97
C ALA A 41 -2.07 -9.51 2.99
N LEU A 42 -1.31 -8.47 2.60
CA LEU A 42 -1.00 -7.33 3.47
C LEU A 42 -2.25 -6.47 3.79
N GLY A 43 -3.15 -6.30 2.84
CA GLY A 43 -4.42 -5.57 3.01
C GLY A 43 -5.44 -6.39 3.79
N GLU A 44 -5.48 -7.70 3.58
CA GLU A 44 -6.23 -8.64 4.43
C GLU A 44 -5.71 -8.63 5.86
N LEU A 45 -4.39 -8.60 6.05
CA LEU A 45 -3.74 -8.49 7.35
C LEU A 45 -4.15 -7.18 8.03
N GLN A 46 -4.05 -6.04 7.34
CA GLN A 46 -4.53 -4.75 7.87
C GLN A 46 -6.01 -4.78 8.25
N ASN A 47 -6.86 -5.42 7.45
CA ASN A 47 -8.28 -5.56 7.75
C ASN A 47 -8.52 -6.50 8.95
N LEU A 48 -7.72 -7.55 9.10
CA LEU A 48 -7.73 -8.44 10.25
C LEU A 48 -7.40 -7.65 11.53
N TYR A 49 -6.30 -6.90 11.54
CA TYR A 49 -5.94 -6.02 12.66
C TYR A 49 -7.06 -5.02 13.00
N ARG A 50 -7.73 -4.43 11.99
CA ARG A 50 -8.86 -3.51 12.22
C ARG A 50 -10.07 -4.19 12.86
N LYS A 51 -10.42 -5.41 12.41
CA LYS A 51 -11.56 -6.17 12.94
C LYS A 51 -11.33 -6.60 14.39
N HIS A 52 -10.11 -6.97 14.73
CA HIS A 52 -9.72 -7.42 16.07
C HIS A 52 -9.15 -6.30 16.95
N ARG A 53 -9.27 -5.04 16.53
CA ARG A 53 -8.71 -3.89 17.27
C ARG A 53 -9.14 -3.84 18.73
N THR A 54 -10.37 -4.22 19.04
CA THR A 54 -10.90 -4.16 20.40
C THR A 54 -10.11 -5.04 21.36
N ILE A 55 -9.82 -6.29 20.99
CA ILE A 55 -9.07 -7.21 21.85
C ILE A 55 -7.59 -6.83 21.90
N LEU A 56 -7.01 -6.44 20.76
CA LEU A 56 -5.62 -5.98 20.68
C LEU A 56 -5.38 -4.75 21.56
N THR A 57 -6.31 -3.79 21.57
CA THR A 57 -6.23 -2.60 22.44
C THR A 57 -6.39 -2.94 23.93
N LYS A 58 -7.07 -4.05 24.28
CA LYS A 58 -7.13 -4.50 25.69
C LYS A 58 -5.80 -5.08 26.11
N ILE A 59 -5.22 -5.96 25.29
CA ILE A 59 -3.90 -6.55 25.50
C ILE A 59 -2.85 -5.44 25.66
N GLU A 60 -2.79 -4.51 24.71
CA GLU A 60 -1.87 -3.35 24.74
C GLU A 60 -1.99 -2.55 26.05
N LYS A 61 -3.20 -2.39 26.60
CA LYS A 61 -3.38 -1.68 27.88
C LYS A 61 -2.86 -2.47 29.08
N VAL A 62 -2.99 -3.79 29.06
CA VAL A 62 -2.47 -4.65 30.13
C VAL A 62 -0.95 -4.69 30.05
N GLU A 63 -0.38 -4.84 28.85
CA GLU A 63 1.07 -4.78 28.61
C GLU A 63 1.69 -3.45 29.05
N ASN A 64 1.06 -2.32 28.70
CA ASN A 64 1.54 -1.00 29.14
C ASN A 64 1.51 -0.86 30.67
N LYS A 65 0.45 -1.35 31.33
CA LYS A 65 0.40 -1.36 32.79
C LYS A 65 1.45 -2.27 33.40
N LEU A 66 1.73 -3.41 32.77
CA LEU A 66 2.76 -4.34 33.23
C LEU A 66 4.16 -3.71 33.14
N ALA A 67 4.41 -2.92 32.10
CA ALA A 67 5.66 -2.16 31.95
C ALA A 67 5.82 -1.01 32.97
N GLU A 68 4.71 -0.46 33.47
CA GLU A 68 4.68 0.63 34.46
C GLU A 68 4.54 0.16 35.91
N SER A 69 4.29 -1.13 36.13
CA SER A 69 4.01 -1.66 37.46
C SER A 69 5.29 -2.13 38.15
N ASP A 70 5.49 -1.65 39.38
CA ASP A 70 6.63 -2.01 40.24
C ASP A 70 6.24 -3.01 41.35
N SER A 71 4.98 -3.44 41.39
CA SER A 71 4.44 -4.29 42.44
C SER A 71 4.31 -5.74 41.96
N GLU A 72 4.95 -6.67 42.66
CA GLU A 72 4.96 -8.10 42.31
C GLU A 72 3.53 -8.70 42.25
N GLU A 73 2.64 -8.32 43.18
CA GLU A 73 1.24 -8.74 43.18
C GLU A 73 0.43 -8.17 41.99
N GLU A 74 0.75 -6.94 41.58
CA GLU A 74 0.06 -6.30 40.45
C GLU A 74 0.54 -6.90 39.12
N ILE A 75 1.85 -7.16 39.00
CA ILE A 75 2.45 -7.86 37.86
C ILE A 75 1.84 -9.26 37.69
N GLU A 76 1.73 -10.05 38.77
CA GLU A 76 1.12 -11.38 38.71
C GLU A 76 -0.35 -11.33 38.25
N SER A 77 -1.12 -10.36 38.77
CA SER A 77 -2.50 -10.15 38.33
C SER A 77 -2.62 -9.73 36.87
N LEU A 78 -1.70 -8.89 36.38
CA LEU A 78 -1.68 -8.44 34.99
C LEU A 78 -1.27 -9.56 34.03
N TYR A 79 -0.34 -10.44 34.41
CA TYR A 79 -0.02 -11.66 33.65
C TYR A 79 -1.22 -12.58 33.52
N SER A 80 -1.94 -12.84 34.62
CA SER A 80 -3.18 -13.64 34.56
C SER A 80 -4.24 -13.01 33.64
N GLN A 81 -4.34 -11.68 33.62
CA GLN A 81 -5.25 -10.98 32.70
C GLN A 81 -4.81 -11.08 31.24
N LEU A 82 -3.51 -11.13 30.95
CA LEU A 82 -3.01 -11.39 29.61
C LEU A 82 -3.35 -12.81 29.17
N ASP A 83 -3.09 -13.80 30.02
CA ASP A 83 -3.43 -15.20 29.74
C ASP A 83 -4.92 -15.36 29.41
N ASP A 84 -5.81 -14.75 30.20
CA ASP A 84 -7.26 -14.77 29.96
C ASP A 84 -7.64 -14.14 28.59
N LEU A 85 -6.97 -13.04 28.20
CA LEU A 85 -7.21 -12.38 26.91
C LEU A 85 -6.66 -13.21 25.75
N GLU A 86 -5.51 -13.84 25.91
CA GLU A 86 -4.87 -14.71 24.91
C GLU A 86 -5.64 -16.02 24.72
N GLU A 87 -6.30 -16.51 25.77
CA GLU A 87 -7.12 -17.72 25.69
C GLU A 87 -8.44 -17.54 24.94
N THR A 88 -8.87 -16.30 24.68
CA THR A 88 -10.12 -16.03 23.97
C THR A 88 -10.12 -16.60 22.54
N ASP A 89 -11.28 -17.08 22.11
CA ASP A 89 -11.48 -17.55 20.72
C ASP A 89 -11.20 -16.44 19.69
N GLU A 90 -11.49 -15.18 20.05
CA GLU A 90 -11.23 -14.02 19.19
C GLU A 90 -9.73 -13.82 18.95
N TYR A 91 -8.90 -13.90 19.99
CA TYR A 91 -7.45 -13.73 19.87
C TYR A 91 -6.79 -14.94 19.18
N LYS A 92 -7.20 -16.16 19.53
CA LYS A 92 -6.71 -17.38 18.86
C LYS A 92 -7.04 -17.39 17.36
N ALA A 93 -8.24 -16.97 16.98
CA ALA A 93 -8.63 -16.83 15.58
C ALA A 93 -7.82 -15.74 14.87
N PHE A 94 -7.55 -14.62 15.56
CA PHE A 94 -6.68 -13.57 15.05
C PHE A 94 -5.26 -14.09 14.80
N LEU A 95 -4.63 -14.74 15.78
CA LEU A 95 -3.26 -15.25 15.68
C LEU A 95 -3.11 -16.25 14.53
N LYS A 96 -4.01 -17.24 14.45
CA LYS A 96 -3.96 -18.23 13.38
C LYS A 96 -4.03 -17.57 12.01
N LYS A 97 -4.95 -16.61 11.84
CA LYS A 97 -5.14 -15.95 10.55
C LYS A 97 -4.06 -14.92 10.25
N SER A 98 -3.48 -14.27 11.25
CA SER A 98 -2.35 -13.35 11.06
C SER A 98 -1.09 -14.11 10.66
N GLU A 99 -0.85 -15.31 11.21
CA GLU A 99 0.24 -16.20 10.81
C GLU A 99 0.06 -16.68 9.37
N GLU A 100 -1.13 -17.18 9.00
CA GLU A 100 -1.46 -17.59 7.63
C GLU A 100 -1.21 -16.45 6.62
N LEU A 101 -1.70 -15.24 6.94
CA LEU A 101 -1.52 -14.07 6.08
C LEU A 101 -0.08 -13.55 6.07
N SER A 102 0.66 -13.65 7.18
CA SER A 102 2.06 -13.19 7.24
C SER A 102 2.97 -14.11 6.43
N ASN A 103 2.72 -15.43 6.48
CA ASN A 103 3.43 -16.39 5.64
C ASN A 103 3.10 -16.16 4.16
N GLN A 104 1.84 -15.86 3.82
CA GLN A 104 1.47 -15.46 2.47
C GLN A 104 2.14 -14.16 2.04
N VAL A 105 2.28 -13.17 2.93
CA VAL A 105 3.02 -11.94 2.63
C VAL A 105 4.51 -12.25 2.40
N GLU A 106 5.14 -13.13 3.19
CA GLU A 106 6.53 -13.53 2.97
C GLU A 106 6.71 -14.27 1.64
N ASP A 107 5.81 -15.19 1.31
CA ASP A 107 5.84 -15.94 0.04
C ASP A 107 5.56 -15.01 -1.16
N GLU A 108 4.59 -14.09 -1.05
CA GLU A 108 4.26 -13.09 -2.08
C GLU A 108 5.39 -12.06 -2.25
N GLN A 109 6.08 -11.65 -1.18
CA GLN A 109 7.14 -10.62 -1.26
C GLN A 109 8.34 -11.00 -2.14
N TYR A 110 8.60 -12.29 -2.40
CA TYR A 110 9.73 -12.72 -3.24
C TYR A 110 9.37 -12.92 -4.72
N GLU A 111 8.12 -13.27 -5.04
CA GLU A 111 7.68 -13.42 -6.44
C GLU A 111 7.07 -12.12 -7.01
N ASP A 112 6.31 -11.35 -6.21
CA ASP A 112 5.64 -10.15 -6.70
C ASP A 112 6.61 -8.98 -6.90
N ASP A 113 7.75 -8.88 -6.20
CA ASP A 113 8.65 -7.71 -6.36
C ASP A 113 9.29 -7.68 -7.76
N PHE A 114 9.74 -8.84 -8.28
CA PHE A 114 10.28 -8.95 -9.64
C PHE A 114 9.20 -8.71 -10.70
N ASP A 115 8.05 -9.38 -10.59
CA ASP A 115 6.95 -9.23 -11.54
C ASP A 115 6.37 -7.80 -11.52
N MET A 116 6.35 -7.14 -10.36
CA MET A 116 5.90 -5.76 -10.22
C MET A 116 6.90 -4.76 -10.76
N HIS A 117 8.20 -5.00 -10.62
CA HIS A 117 9.23 -4.19 -11.25
C HIS A 117 9.20 -4.33 -12.78
N ASP A 118 9.02 -5.54 -13.31
CA ASP A 118 8.83 -5.79 -14.74
C ASP A 118 7.56 -5.13 -15.27
N ALA A 119 6.42 -5.33 -14.58
CA ALA A 119 5.14 -4.70 -14.92
C ALA A 119 5.22 -3.17 -14.87
N PHE A 120 5.99 -2.62 -13.93
CA PHE A 120 6.21 -1.19 -13.84
C PHE A 120 7.06 -0.66 -15.00
N ALA A 121 8.14 -1.35 -15.37
CA ALA A 121 8.97 -0.99 -16.50
C ALA A 121 8.15 -1.02 -17.81
N ASP A 122 7.36 -2.07 -18.00
CA ASP A 122 6.41 -2.19 -19.11
C ASP A 122 5.39 -1.04 -19.14
N LEU A 123 4.86 -0.65 -17.98
CA LEU A 123 3.95 0.48 -17.85
C LEU A 123 4.63 1.78 -18.33
N LEU A 124 5.86 2.04 -17.90
CA LEU A 124 6.60 3.24 -18.29
C LEU A 124 6.85 3.26 -19.80
N VAL A 125 7.29 2.14 -20.38
CA VAL A 125 7.48 2.00 -21.83
C VAL A 125 6.18 2.32 -22.58
N LYS A 126 5.04 1.78 -22.12
CA LYS A 126 3.72 2.02 -22.75
C LYS A 126 3.24 3.47 -22.57
N VAL A 127 3.42 4.07 -21.39
CA VAL A 127 2.99 5.44 -21.08
C VAL A 127 3.75 6.47 -21.89
N PHE A 128 5.05 6.23 -22.12
CA PHE A 128 5.94 7.09 -22.88
C PHE A 128 6.11 6.63 -24.34
N ASP A 129 5.12 5.92 -24.89
CA ASP A 129 5.03 5.50 -26.30
C ASP A 129 6.31 4.83 -26.85
N HIS A 130 6.92 3.94 -26.07
CA HIS A 130 8.14 3.20 -26.43
C HIS A 130 9.36 4.09 -26.74
N GLN A 131 9.46 5.28 -26.12
CA GLN A 131 10.64 6.15 -26.23
C GLN A 131 11.91 5.57 -25.62
N PHE A 132 11.78 4.52 -24.81
CA PHE A 132 12.85 3.76 -24.18
C PHE A 132 12.40 2.30 -24.01
N THR A 133 13.35 1.39 -23.74
CA THR A 133 13.08 -0.04 -23.52
C THR A 133 12.96 -0.38 -22.03
N VAL A 134 12.45 -1.57 -21.73
CA VAL A 134 12.41 -2.13 -20.37
C VAL A 134 13.82 -2.18 -19.77
N ASP A 135 14.81 -2.66 -20.52
CA ASP A 135 16.22 -2.68 -20.07
C ASP A 135 16.73 -1.28 -19.69
N GLN A 136 16.37 -0.26 -20.47
CA GLN A 136 16.73 1.13 -20.18
C GLN A 136 16.01 1.71 -18.97
N VAL A 137 14.84 1.19 -18.61
CA VAL A 137 14.18 1.51 -17.35
C VAL A 137 14.97 0.88 -16.21
N PHE A 138 15.31 -0.41 -16.29
CA PHE A 138 16.04 -1.11 -15.24
C PHE A 138 17.43 -0.52 -14.99
N ASP A 139 18.20 -0.26 -16.05
CA ASP A 139 19.54 0.31 -15.95
C ASP A 139 19.52 1.79 -15.55
N GLY A 140 18.42 2.48 -15.87
CA GLY A 140 18.37 3.94 -15.90
C GLY A 140 17.50 4.59 -14.82
N LEU A 141 16.55 3.87 -14.23
CA LEU A 141 15.62 4.42 -13.26
C LEU A 141 16.22 4.42 -11.86
N GLU A 142 16.43 5.61 -11.31
CA GLU A 142 16.85 5.76 -9.92
C GLU A 142 15.64 5.60 -8.99
N ILE A 143 15.57 4.46 -8.30
CA ILE A 143 14.56 4.17 -7.28
C ILE A 143 15.13 4.61 -5.92
N GLU A 144 14.78 5.82 -5.48
CA GLU A 144 15.26 6.36 -4.20
C GLU A 144 14.51 5.79 -2.97
N ASN A 145 13.27 5.31 -3.15
CA ASN A 145 12.35 4.86 -2.09
C ASN A 145 11.61 3.58 -2.54
N THR A 146 10.37 3.33 -2.06
CA THR A 146 9.55 2.19 -2.52
C THR A 146 9.07 2.35 -3.97
N LEU A 147 8.69 1.24 -4.61
CA LEU A 147 8.07 1.25 -5.95
C LEU A 147 6.81 2.11 -5.97
N ALA A 148 5.99 2.05 -4.91
CA ALA A 148 4.79 2.86 -4.76
C ALA A 148 5.09 4.37 -4.71
N ASP A 149 6.15 4.79 -4.02
CA ASP A 149 6.58 6.19 -3.98
C ASP A 149 7.10 6.67 -5.33
N THR A 150 7.86 5.81 -6.02
CA THR A 150 8.41 6.09 -7.35
C THR A 150 7.29 6.23 -8.38
N TYR A 151 6.32 5.31 -8.35
CA TYR A 151 5.07 5.41 -9.11
C TYR A 151 4.34 6.72 -8.81
N ALA A 152 4.10 7.03 -7.53
CA ALA A 152 3.41 8.24 -7.14
C ALA A 152 4.15 9.50 -7.62
N LYS A 153 5.49 9.57 -7.53
CA LYS A 153 6.28 10.71 -8.06
C LYS A 153 6.09 10.89 -9.57
N ILE A 154 6.10 9.80 -10.34
CA ILE A 154 5.98 9.84 -11.80
C ILE A 154 4.58 10.24 -12.25
N PHE A 155 3.54 9.77 -11.55
CA PHE A 155 2.14 9.96 -11.91
C PHE A 155 1.37 10.98 -11.06
N ALA A 156 1.95 11.60 -10.03
CA ALA A 156 1.29 12.53 -9.09
C ALA A 156 0.62 13.73 -9.78
N GLY A 157 1.10 14.12 -10.96
CA GLY A 157 0.50 15.20 -11.76
C GLY A 157 -0.60 14.75 -12.72
N ASN A 158 -0.83 13.44 -12.89
CA ASN A 158 -1.96 12.88 -13.61
C ASN A 158 -3.03 12.49 -12.60
N ASP A 159 -3.94 13.43 -12.35
CA ASP A 159 -5.23 13.18 -11.70
C ASP A 159 -6.11 12.34 -12.64
N ALA A 160 -5.65 11.13 -12.96
CA ALA A 160 -6.34 10.15 -13.78
C ALA A 160 -7.48 9.56 -12.94
N GLY A 161 -8.54 10.35 -12.79
CA GLY A 161 -9.87 9.81 -12.50
C GLY A 161 -10.26 9.67 -11.04
N LYS A 162 -9.80 10.51 -10.10
CA LYS A 162 -10.67 10.78 -8.95
C LYS A 162 -11.94 11.45 -9.48
N PRO A 163 -13.14 10.86 -9.35
CA PRO A 163 -14.36 11.56 -9.71
C PRO A 163 -14.43 12.80 -8.81
N LYS A 164 -14.19 13.98 -9.39
CA LYS A 164 -14.53 15.25 -8.74
C LYS A 164 -16.00 15.15 -8.38
N ARG A 165 -16.31 14.97 -7.09
CA ARG A 165 -17.67 15.12 -6.56
C ARG A 165 -18.20 16.43 -7.11
N LYS A 166 -19.20 16.35 -8.01
CA LYS A 166 -19.91 17.54 -8.46
C LYS A 166 -20.44 18.22 -7.21
N ALA A 167 -20.02 19.46 -6.97
CA ALA A 167 -20.57 20.26 -5.90
C ALA A 167 -22.08 20.42 -6.18
N THR A 168 -22.92 19.79 -5.36
CA THR A 168 -24.36 19.97 -5.41
C THR A 168 -24.67 21.39 -4.93
N THR A 169 -24.76 22.34 -5.86
CA THR A 169 -25.34 23.65 -5.57
C THR A 169 -26.85 23.51 -5.42
N THR A 170 -27.30 23.26 -4.20
CA THR A 170 -28.71 23.42 -3.83
C THR A 170 -29.04 24.92 -3.87
N LYS A 171 -29.65 25.38 -4.98
CA LYS A 171 -30.32 26.69 -5.02
C LYS A 171 -31.51 26.62 -4.05
N ARG A 172 -31.36 27.27 -2.90
CA ARG A 172 -32.47 27.54 -1.98
C ARG A 172 -33.36 28.60 -2.62
N GLN A 173 -34.47 28.18 -3.24
CA GLN A 173 -35.53 29.10 -3.64
C GLN A 173 -36.21 29.63 -2.37
N THR A 174 -35.95 30.89 -2.03
CA THR A 174 -36.80 31.67 -1.14
C THR A 174 -38.05 32.06 -1.92
N LYS A 175 -39.20 31.51 -1.53
CA LYS A 175 -40.52 32.03 -1.91
C LYS A 175 -40.76 33.34 -1.15
N SER A 176 -41.09 34.40 -1.89
CA SER A 176 -41.84 35.55 -1.38
C SER A 176 -43.31 35.19 -1.19
#